data_AF-A0A0G0EMI5-F1
#
_entry.id   AF-A0A0G0EMI5-F1
#
_cell.length_a   1.000
_cell.length_b   1.000
_cell.length_c   1.000
_cell.angle_alpha   90.00
_cell.angle_beta   90.00
_cell.angle_gamma   90.00
#
_symmetry.space_group_name_H-M   'P 1'
#
loop_
_entity.id
_entity.type
_entity.pdbx_description
1 polymer ?
#
loop_
_entity_poly.entity_id
_entity_poly.type
_entity_poly.pdbx_seq_one_letter_code
_entity_poly.pdbx_strand_id
1 'polypeptide(L)'
;GLNLKGFQKQYFSFEEKLKDKTNVEVIKNFAFEIAKGCFENVSSIEQSEYSLSASFAVNFLMDIEPRLSNDIGKTDILQLEILSDDYGKSGDVRDVLAIRLLQKWEIGVSAKNNHHAVKHSRLSANIDFGEKWLGVKTSKEYFDTVTPIFNNLEKIRKESGAKKKWSKLGDYHSTIYVPILKAFIKELKNLYKKDSTKVASNLVAYLVGNKDFYKVIKGKNCVEIHAYNINGTLNLPFKEILPKYKTPKVPLPTEIVDIDLKTDSETTAIVTMNNDWTLSFRIHNASSRVESSLKFDINLLKSPKKLFKNTLNISHD
;
A
#
# COMPACT_ATOMS: atom_id res chain seq x y z
N GLY A 1 -2.65 10.58 10.44
CA GLY A 1 -2.35 9.21 9.99
C GLY A 1 -1.93 8.39 11.18
N LEU A 2 -2.68 7.36 11.54
CA LEU A 2 -2.37 6.42 12.63
C LEU A 2 -1.21 5.48 12.31
N ASN A 3 -0.78 5.42 11.05
CA ASN A 3 0.34 4.60 10.58
C ASN A 3 1.69 5.09 11.10
N LEU A 4 1.88 6.40 11.34
CA LEU A 4 3.21 7.01 11.59
C LEU A 4 3.92 6.58 12.89
N LYS A 5 3.19 5.95 13.80
CA LYS A 5 3.59 5.75 15.20
C LYS A 5 4.48 4.53 15.44
N GLY A 6 4.43 3.51 14.56
CA GLY A 6 5.24 2.28 14.70
C GLY A 6 6.46 2.20 13.78
N PHE A 7 6.59 3.10 12.80
CA PHE A 7 7.61 3.04 11.75
C PHE A 7 9.03 3.30 12.24
N GLN A 8 9.18 4.24 13.17
CA GLN A 8 10.48 4.68 13.63
C GLN A 8 11.28 3.54 14.30
N LYS A 9 10.60 2.55 14.88
CA LYS A 9 11.31 1.51 15.62
C LYS A 9 11.80 0.36 14.75
N GLN A 10 11.16 0.06 13.61
CA GLN A 10 11.75 -0.83 12.60
C GLN A 10 13.08 -0.28 12.12
N TYR A 11 13.10 1.02 11.86
CA TYR A 11 14.27 1.78 11.47
C TYR A 11 15.41 1.71 12.50
N PHE A 12 15.16 2.04 13.78
CA PHE A 12 16.19 1.92 14.83
C PHE A 12 16.60 0.47 15.10
N SER A 13 15.67 -0.49 14.99
CA SER A 13 16.01 -1.88 15.20
C SER A 13 16.94 -2.41 14.10
N PHE A 14 16.86 -1.89 12.87
CA PHE A 14 17.85 -2.18 11.84
C PHE A 14 19.22 -1.64 12.23
N GLU A 15 19.32 -0.36 12.58
CA GLU A 15 20.59 0.26 13.01
C GLU A 15 21.23 -0.52 14.17
N GLU A 16 20.46 -0.77 15.24
CA GLU A 16 20.93 -1.47 16.44
C GLU A 16 21.48 -2.86 16.14
N LYS A 17 20.84 -3.61 15.23
CA LYS A 17 21.23 -5.00 14.90
C LYS A 17 22.31 -5.10 13.82
N LEU A 18 22.48 -4.07 13.01
CA LEU A 18 23.39 -4.09 11.87
C LEU A 18 24.69 -3.31 12.10
N LYS A 19 24.73 -2.37 13.05
CA LYS A 19 25.93 -1.55 13.36
C LYS A 19 27.18 -2.39 13.67
N ASP A 20 27.01 -3.57 14.26
CA ASP A 20 28.11 -4.48 14.63
C ASP A 20 28.44 -5.48 13.51
N LYS A 21 27.69 -5.47 12.41
CA LYS A 21 27.85 -6.39 11.27
C LYS A 21 28.35 -5.69 10.01
N THR A 22 28.02 -4.41 9.84
CA THR A 22 28.34 -3.61 8.65
C THR A 22 28.36 -2.13 9.01
N ASN A 23 28.92 -1.31 8.12
CA ASN A 23 28.75 0.14 8.20
C ASN A 23 27.29 0.51 7.87
N VAL A 24 26.66 1.24 8.78
CA VAL A 24 25.27 1.70 8.66
C VAL A 24 25.24 3.22 8.78
N GLU A 25 24.45 3.87 7.94
CA GLU A 25 24.17 5.30 8.01
C GLU A 25 22.66 5.53 8.07
N VAL A 26 22.26 6.39 9.00
CA VAL A 26 20.88 6.78 9.25
C VAL A 26 20.61 8.16 8.66
N ILE A 27 19.79 8.22 7.62
CA ILE A 27 19.37 9.47 6.96
C ILE A 27 18.29 10.17 7.78
N LYS A 28 18.66 11.24 8.48
CA LYS A 28 17.76 12.05 9.34
C LYS A 28 17.02 13.12 8.54
N ASN A 29 16.13 12.69 7.65
CA ASN A 29 15.28 13.60 6.87
C ASN A 29 14.04 14.07 7.68
N PHE A 30 13.21 14.92 7.08
CA PHE A 30 11.99 15.44 7.73
C PHE A 30 11.00 14.32 8.11
N ALA A 31 10.87 13.28 7.29
CA ALA A 31 10.00 12.15 7.58
C ALA A 31 10.49 11.35 8.81
N PHE A 32 11.80 11.23 8.98
CA PHE A 32 12.41 10.65 10.17
C PHE A 32 12.04 11.41 11.44
N GLU A 33 12.16 12.74 11.45
CA GLU A 33 11.82 13.55 12.63
C GLU A 33 10.32 13.50 12.96
N ILE A 34 9.45 13.44 11.94
CA ILE A 34 8.00 13.23 12.17
C ILE A 34 7.74 11.86 12.79
N ALA A 35 8.31 10.79 12.22
CA ALA A 35 8.16 9.44 12.74
C ALA A 35 8.67 9.35 14.19
N LYS A 36 9.75 10.08 14.50
CA LYS A 36 10.29 10.26 15.85
C LYS A 36 9.30 10.86 16.82
N GLY A 37 8.83 12.07 16.52
CA GLY A 37 7.84 12.71 17.36
C GLY A 37 6.58 11.86 17.53
N CYS A 38 6.15 11.14 16.49
CA CYS A 38 4.96 10.28 16.59
C CYS A 38 5.14 9.10 17.56
N PHE A 39 6.31 8.46 17.58
CA PHE A 39 6.61 7.35 18.47
C PHE A 39 6.81 7.81 19.91
N GLU A 40 7.54 8.90 20.13
CA GLU A 40 7.79 9.44 21.47
C GLU A 40 6.49 9.91 22.17
N ASN A 41 5.45 10.24 21.39
CA ASN A 41 4.15 10.68 21.89
C ASN A 41 3.11 9.56 22.09
N VAL A 42 3.46 8.29 21.89
CA VAL A 42 2.58 7.16 22.28
C VAL A 42 2.90 6.64 23.68
N SER A 43 2.00 5.85 24.26
CA SER A 43 2.21 5.26 25.58
C SER A 43 3.43 4.33 25.62
N SER A 44 4.06 4.17 26.79
CA SER A 44 5.20 3.25 26.99
C SER A 44 4.88 1.80 26.60
N ILE A 45 3.62 1.38 26.80
CA ILE A 45 3.12 0.07 26.38
C ILE A 45 3.15 -0.03 24.85
N GLU A 46 2.56 0.94 24.14
CA GLU A 46 2.59 0.98 22.67
C GLU A 46 4.03 1.03 22.13
N GLN A 47 4.91 1.82 22.75
CA GLN A 47 6.32 1.87 22.38
C GLN A 47 7.00 0.50 22.49
N SER A 48 6.69 -0.25 23.55
CA SER A 48 7.22 -1.60 23.78
C SER A 48 6.69 -2.59 22.75
N GLU A 49 5.38 -2.56 22.46
CA GLU A 49 4.75 -3.41 21.44
C GLU A 49 5.30 -3.16 20.04
N TYR A 50 5.49 -1.88 19.66
CA TYR A 50 6.11 -1.52 18.39
C TYR A 50 7.57 -1.97 18.33
N SER A 51 8.31 -1.86 19.44
CA SER A 51 9.71 -2.32 19.54
C SER A 51 9.84 -3.82 19.35
N LEU A 52 8.99 -4.60 20.01
CA LEU A 52 8.97 -6.05 19.86
C LEU A 52 8.65 -6.45 18.41
N SER A 53 7.62 -5.82 17.83
CA SER A 53 7.20 -6.11 16.46
C SER A 53 8.27 -5.76 15.42
N ALA A 54 8.93 -4.61 15.61
CA ALA A 54 10.05 -4.17 14.80
C ALA A 54 11.23 -5.14 14.91
N SER A 55 11.60 -5.52 16.13
CA SER A 55 12.71 -6.44 16.39
C SER A 55 12.50 -7.78 15.69
N PHE A 56 11.29 -8.35 15.79
CA PHE A 56 10.94 -9.58 15.08
C PHE A 56 11.11 -9.45 13.57
N ALA A 57 10.52 -8.40 12.97
CA ALA A 57 10.60 -8.19 11.54
C ALA A 57 12.05 -8.02 11.06
N VAL A 58 12.87 -7.22 11.76
CA VAL A 58 14.28 -7.02 11.39
C VAL A 58 15.08 -8.31 11.47
N ASN A 59 14.90 -9.12 12.51
CA ASN A 59 15.57 -10.43 12.62
C ASN A 59 15.22 -11.34 11.45
N PHE A 60 13.92 -11.44 11.16
CA PHE A 60 13.43 -12.24 10.05
C PHE A 60 14.05 -11.77 8.73
N LEU A 61 14.10 -10.44 8.49
CA LEU A 61 14.67 -9.88 7.27
C LEU A 61 16.18 -10.12 7.17
N MET A 62 16.94 -9.97 8.26
CA MET A 62 18.39 -10.28 8.27
C MET A 62 18.69 -11.72 7.89
N ASP A 63 17.80 -12.65 8.24
CA ASP A 63 17.91 -14.07 7.91
C ASP A 63 17.72 -14.37 6.42
N ILE A 64 16.90 -13.57 5.73
CA ILE A 64 16.53 -13.82 4.34
C ILE A 64 17.14 -12.81 3.37
N GLU A 65 17.67 -11.68 3.83
CA GLU A 65 18.32 -10.66 3.00
C GLU A 65 19.82 -10.56 3.30
N PRO A 66 20.67 -11.40 2.67
CA PRO A 66 22.11 -11.43 2.91
C PRO A 66 22.79 -10.05 2.82
N ARG A 67 22.32 -9.18 1.91
CA ARG A 67 22.90 -7.86 1.70
C ARG A 67 22.67 -6.88 2.84
N LEU A 68 21.75 -7.15 3.77
CA LEU A 68 21.62 -6.31 4.96
C LEU A 68 22.90 -6.36 5.81
N SER A 69 23.43 -7.56 6.03
CA SER A 69 24.56 -7.77 6.96
C SER A 69 25.93 -7.87 6.31
N ASN A 70 26.04 -7.78 4.97
CA ASN A 70 27.30 -8.00 4.28
C ASN A 70 27.63 -6.85 3.32
N ASP A 71 28.82 -6.27 3.50
CA ASP A 71 29.37 -5.20 2.68
C ASP A 71 30.44 -5.67 1.69
N ILE A 72 30.70 -4.87 0.65
CA ILE A 72 31.81 -5.07 -0.30
C ILE A 72 33.06 -4.24 0.06
N GLY A 73 33.20 -3.83 1.31
CA GLY A 73 34.32 -3.04 1.81
C GLY A 73 33.87 -1.89 2.71
N LYS A 74 34.84 -1.22 3.35
CA LYS A 74 34.58 -0.15 4.33
C LYS A 74 33.78 1.05 3.78
N THR A 75 33.82 1.27 2.47
CA THR A 75 33.09 2.36 1.79
C THR A 75 31.69 1.97 1.37
N ASP A 76 31.31 0.69 1.47
CA ASP A 76 29.96 0.22 1.19
C ASP A 76 29.08 0.38 2.42
N ILE A 77 28.40 1.51 2.46
CA ILE A 77 27.53 1.93 3.55
C ILE A 77 26.10 1.45 3.28
N LEU A 78 25.50 0.79 4.28
CA LEU A 78 24.06 0.54 4.28
C LEU A 78 23.33 1.79 4.77
N GLN A 79 22.64 2.47 3.86
CA GLN A 79 21.82 3.62 4.18
C GLN A 79 20.41 3.19 4.55
N LEU A 80 19.91 3.71 5.67
CA LEU A 80 18.53 3.56 6.11
C LEU A 80 17.80 4.89 5.94
N GLU A 81 16.69 4.90 5.20
CA GLU A 81 15.89 6.10 4.94
C GLU A 81 14.40 5.85 5.21
N ILE A 82 13.72 6.82 5.82
CA ILE A 82 12.25 6.85 5.91
C ILE A 82 11.73 7.67 4.73
N LEU A 83 10.87 7.07 3.90
CA LEU A 83 10.28 7.76 2.76
C LEU A 83 9.15 8.70 3.20
N SER A 84 9.02 9.81 2.49
CA SER A 84 7.87 10.71 2.66
C SER A 84 6.62 10.12 2.01
N ASP A 85 5.44 10.54 2.50
CA ASP A 85 4.14 10.13 1.97
C ASP A 85 3.96 10.45 0.46
N ASP A 86 4.77 11.35 -0.10
CA ASP A 86 4.67 11.78 -1.49
C ASP A 86 5.03 10.66 -2.48
N TYR A 87 5.94 9.75 -2.13
CA TYR A 87 6.29 8.57 -2.95
C TYR A 87 5.11 7.60 -3.08
N GLY A 88 4.26 7.53 -2.05
CA GLY A 88 2.99 6.80 -2.08
C GLY A 88 2.09 7.21 -3.25
N LYS A 89 2.20 8.44 -3.75
CA LYS A 89 1.40 8.93 -4.89
C LYS A 89 1.77 8.23 -6.20
N SER A 90 3.06 7.95 -6.44
CA SER A 90 3.57 7.31 -7.67
C SER A 90 3.51 5.78 -7.66
N GLY A 91 3.07 5.16 -6.55
CA GLY A 91 2.89 3.69 -6.46
C GLY A 91 3.96 2.97 -5.64
N ASP A 92 4.92 3.70 -5.08
CA ASP A 92 5.85 3.16 -4.09
C ASP A 92 5.20 3.17 -2.71
N VAL A 93 4.90 1.99 -2.17
CA VAL A 93 4.21 1.83 -0.88
C VAL A 93 5.17 1.61 0.30
N ARG A 94 6.48 1.67 0.04
CA ARG A 94 7.52 1.44 1.04
C ARG A 94 7.57 2.63 1.99
N ASP A 95 7.69 2.35 3.29
CA ASP A 95 7.78 3.36 4.33
C ASP A 95 9.25 3.55 4.77
N VAL A 96 10.04 2.46 4.79
CA VAL A 96 11.48 2.45 5.08
C VAL A 96 12.24 1.80 3.94
N LEU A 97 13.38 2.38 3.54
CA LEU A 97 14.34 1.79 2.62
C LEU A 97 15.64 1.42 3.31
N ALA A 98 16.22 0.30 2.89
CA ALA A 98 17.58 -0.10 3.17
C ALA A 98 18.33 -0.17 1.82
N ILE A 99 19.36 0.65 1.65
CA ILE A 99 20.00 0.91 0.37
C ILE A 99 21.51 0.69 0.48
N ARG A 100 22.08 -0.01 -0.50
CA ARG A 100 23.53 -0.06 -0.73
C ARG A 100 23.83 0.43 -2.13
N LEU A 101 24.32 1.67 -2.23
CA LEU A 101 24.58 2.31 -3.51
C LEU A 101 25.65 1.58 -4.33
N LEU A 102 26.75 1.16 -3.70
CA LEU A 102 27.84 0.45 -4.40
C LEU A 102 27.41 -0.94 -4.89
N GLN A 103 26.47 -1.59 -4.19
CA GLN A 103 25.91 -2.87 -4.61
C GLN A 103 24.74 -2.74 -5.58
N LYS A 104 24.25 -1.51 -5.88
CA LYS A 104 23.04 -1.24 -6.65
C LYS A 104 21.84 -2.04 -6.13
N TRP A 105 21.69 -2.07 -4.81
CA TRP A 105 20.70 -2.88 -4.13
C TRP A 105 19.86 -2.02 -3.18
N GLU A 106 18.56 -2.28 -3.17
CA GLU A 106 17.63 -1.73 -2.20
C GLU A 106 16.57 -2.76 -1.84
N ILE A 107 16.09 -2.72 -0.61
CA ILE A 107 14.80 -3.30 -0.21
C ILE A 107 14.01 -2.26 0.54
N GLY A 108 12.70 -2.43 0.61
CA GLY A 108 11.90 -1.64 1.52
C GLY A 108 10.93 -2.44 2.36
N VAL A 109 10.49 -1.77 3.41
CA VAL A 109 9.50 -2.26 4.35
C VAL A 109 8.34 -1.29 4.37
N SER A 110 7.12 -1.82 4.29
CA SER A 110 5.91 -1.07 4.56
C SER A 110 5.33 -1.53 5.89
N ALA A 111 5.41 -0.71 6.93
CA ALA A 111 4.81 -1.04 8.22
C ALA A 111 3.34 -0.63 8.29
N LYS A 112 2.52 -1.44 8.95
CA LYS A 112 1.09 -1.19 9.13
C LYS A 112 0.67 -1.64 10.52
N ASN A 113 -0.29 -0.92 11.12
CA ASN A 113 -0.90 -1.30 12.38
C ASN A 113 -2.35 -1.72 12.12
N ASN A 114 -2.66 -3.01 12.29
CA ASN A 114 -3.97 -3.61 12.03
C ASN A 114 -4.60 -3.25 10.67
N HIS A 115 -3.79 -3.05 9.63
CA HIS A 115 -4.26 -2.54 8.34
C HIS A 115 -3.81 -3.38 7.15
N HIS A 116 -4.75 -4.20 6.63
CA HIS A 116 -4.52 -5.06 5.47
C HIS A 116 -4.86 -4.41 4.14
N ALA A 117 -5.64 -3.32 4.14
CA ALA A 117 -6.03 -2.62 2.93
C ALA A 117 -4.81 -2.16 2.10
N VAL A 118 -5.05 -2.03 0.79
CA VAL A 118 -4.09 -1.56 -0.20
C VAL A 118 -4.29 -0.07 -0.44
N LYS A 119 -3.67 0.51 -1.47
CA LYS A 119 -3.75 1.95 -1.73
C LYS A 119 -5.19 2.46 -1.84
N HIS A 120 -5.56 3.41 -0.97
CA HIS A 120 -6.88 4.07 -1.02
C HIS A 120 -6.92 5.15 -2.09
N SER A 121 -7.49 4.79 -3.23
CA SER A 121 -7.56 5.70 -4.38
C SER A 121 -8.83 6.54 -4.36
N ARG A 122 -8.79 7.72 -5.01
CA ARG A 122 -9.90 8.66 -5.10
C ARG A 122 -10.45 8.73 -6.52
N LEU A 123 -11.75 8.98 -6.61
CA LEU A 123 -12.44 9.43 -7.83
C LEU A 123 -12.92 10.88 -7.62
N SER A 124 -12.86 11.68 -8.68
CA SER A 124 -13.42 13.04 -8.74
C SER A 124 -13.67 13.44 -10.19
N ALA A 125 -14.21 14.63 -10.41
CA ALA A 125 -14.37 15.20 -11.75
C ALA A 125 -13.05 15.35 -12.53
N ASN A 126 -11.90 15.37 -11.84
CA ASN A 126 -10.60 15.72 -12.43
C ASN A 126 -9.56 14.58 -12.34
N ILE A 127 -9.90 13.45 -11.71
CA ILE A 127 -8.98 12.32 -11.60
C ILE A 127 -9.32 11.31 -12.69
N ASP A 128 -8.46 11.24 -13.71
CA ASP A 128 -8.47 10.13 -14.66
C ASP A 128 -7.80 8.91 -14.00
N PHE A 129 -8.62 7.97 -13.53
CA PHE A 129 -8.12 6.76 -12.89
C PHE A 129 -7.44 5.82 -13.89
N GLY A 130 -7.86 5.82 -15.16
CA GLY A 130 -7.26 5.00 -16.19
C GLY A 130 -5.84 5.44 -16.48
N GLU A 131 -5.62 6.74 -16.67
CA GLU A 131 -4.28 7.29 -16.88
C GLU A 131 -3.42 7.09 -15.63
N LYS A 132 -3.96 7.45 -14.46
CA LYS A 132 -3.19 7.44 -13.22
C LYS A 132 -2.85 6.04 -12.70
N TRP A 133 -3.77 5.08 -12.83
CA TRP A 133 -3.61 3.74 -12.24
C TRP A 133 -3.15 2.73 -13.29
N LEU A 134 -3.60 2.88 -14.53
CA LEU A 134 -3.44 1.86 -15.59
C LEU A 134 -2.51 2.33 -16.71
N GLY A 135 -2.18 3.62 -16.79
CA GLY A 135 -1.43 4.21 -17.89
C GLY A 135 -2.21 4.22 -19.22
N VAL A 136 -3.55 4.25 -19.15
CA VAL A 136 -4.46 4.29 -20.32
C VAL A 136 -5.61 5.24 -20.02
N LYS A 137 -5.73 6.35 -20.76
CA LYS A 137 -6.77 7.37 -20.52
C LYS A 137 -8.19 6.80 -20.57
N THR A 138 -9.01 7.27 -19.62
CA THR A 138 -10.45 6.98 -19.60
C THR A 138 -11.16 7.60 -20.79
N SER A 139 -12.31 7.02 -21.13
CA SER A 139 -13.18 7.53 -22.18
C SER A 139 -13.83 8.86 -21.80
N LYS A 140 -14.20 9.64 -22.81
CA LYS A 140 -15.06 10.82 -22.63
C LYS A 140 -16.38 10.44 -21.96
N GLU A 141 -16.96 9.28 -22.32
CA GLU A 141 -18.21 8.77 -21.78
C GLU A 141 -18.15 8.58 -20.25
N TYR A 142 -17.02 8.10 -19.72
CA TYR A 142 -16.80 8.00 -18.28
C TYR A 142 -16.92 9.37 -17.62
N PHE A 143 -16.22 10.38 -18.14
CA PHE A 143 -16.29 11.75 -17.59
C PHE A 143 -17.65 12.40 -17.79
N ASP A 144 -18.32 12.18 -18.92
CA ASP A 144 -19.69 12.66 -19.16
C ASP A 144 -20.66 12.11 -18.11
N THR A 145 -20.41 10.90 -17.59
CA THR A 145 -21.22 10.27 -16.54
C THR A 145 -20.89 10.79 -15.14
N VAL A 146 -19.61 10.85 -14.75
CA VAL A 146 -19.23 11.14 -13.35
C VAL A 146 -19.10 12.63 -13.05
N THR A 147 -18.77 13.46 -14.04
CA THR A 147 -18.50 14.89 -13.86
C THR A 147 -19.73 15.65 -13.36
N PRO A 148 -20.96 15.46 -13.90
CA PRO A 148 -22.15 16.12 -13.37
C PRO A 148 -22.41 15.80 -11.90
N ILE A 149 -22.16 14.55 -11.47
CA ILE A 149 -22.34 14.11 -10.09
C ILE A 149 -21.35 14.82 -9.16
N PHE A 150 -20.07 14.80 -9.51
CA PHE A 150 -19.04 15.49 -8.71
C PHE A 150 -19.20 17.01 -8.70
N ASN A 151 -19.63 17.61 -9.81
CA ASN A 151 -19.92 19.05 -9.87
C ASN A 151 -21.10 19.42 -8.98
N ASN A 152 -22.14 18.58 -8.90
CA ASN A 152 -23.24 18.79 -7.98
C ASN A 152 -22.79 18.72 -6.52
N LEU A 153 -21.91 17.77 -6.17
CA LEU A 153 -21.30 17.70 -4.84
C LEU A 153 -20.48 18.95 -4.50
N GLU A 154 -19.72 19.48 -5.46
CA GLU A 154 -18.98 20.73 -5.29
C GLU A 154 -19.92 21.93 -5.11
N LYS A 155 -21.02 21.98 -5.86
CA LYS A 155 -22.06 23.01 -5.69
C LYS A 155 -22.65 22.99 -4.28
N ILE A 156 -23.11 21.83 -3.81
CA ILE A 156 -23.63 21.63 -2.45
C ILE A 156 -22.60 22.05 -1.40
N ARG A 157 -21.34 21.67 -1.62
CA ARG A 157 -20.24 22.04 -0.73
C ARG A 157 -20.05 23.56 -0.68
N LYS A 158 -20.04 24.25 -1.82
CA LYS A 158 -19.90 25.73 -1.88
C LYS A 158 -21.08 26.45 -1.24
N GLU A 159 -22.31 26.11 -1.62
CA GLU A 159 -23.53 26.76 -1.12
C GLU A 159 -23.71 26.58 0.39
N SER A 160 -23.25 25.45 0.95
CA SER A 160 -23.31 25.22 2.40
C SER A 160 -22.10 25.73 3.18
N GLY A 161 -21.13 26.40 2.54
CA GLY A 161 -19.87 26.79 3.16
C GLY A 161 -19.10 25.60 3.74
N ALA A 162 -19.12 24.47 3.04
CA ALA A 162 -18.57 23.17 3.44
C ALA A 162 -19.17 22.58 4.73
N LYS A 163 -20.38 23.00 5.15
CA LYS A 163 -20.99 22.53 6.41
C LYS A 163 -21.98 21.38 6.23
N LYS A 164 -22.55 21.17 5.04
CA LYS A 164 -23.55 20.11 4.80
C LYS A 164 -22.95 18.72 5.07
N LYS A 165 -23.69 17.88 5.79
CA LYS A 165 -23.34 16.48 6.07
C LYS A 165 -23.94 15.55 5.02
N TRP A 166 -23.27 14.44 4.73
CA TRP A 166 -23.78 13.39 3.83
C TRP A 166 -25.13 12.84 4.29
N SER A 167 -25.33 12.67 5.60
CA SER A 167 -26.60 12.22 6.18
C SER A 167 -27.79 13.15 5.90
N LYS A 168 -27.55 14.37 5.42
CA LYS A 168 -28.59 15.35 5.04
C LYS A 168 -28.88 15.38 3.53
N LEU A 169 -28.32 14.45 2.75
CA LEU A 169 -28.55 14.33 1.30
C LEU A 169 -29.64 13.30 0.93
N GLY A 170 -30.25 12.64 1.90
CA GLY A 170 -31.20 11.56 1.64
C GLY A 170 -30.48 10.29 1.15
N ASP A 171 -31.05 9.60 0.18
CA ASP A 171 -30.47 8.39 -0.40
C ASP A 171 -29.35 8.72 -1.41
N TYR A 172 -28.16 9.04 -0.87
CA TYR A 172 -26.95 9.25 -1.67
C TYR A 172 -26.33 7.94 -2.18
N HIS A 173 -26.76 6.77 -1.67
CA HIS A 173 -26.21 5.51 -2.14
C HIS A 173 -26.70 5.24 -3.56
N SER A 174 -28.02 5.25 -3.77
CA SER A 174 -28.61 5.04 -5.09
C SER A 174 -28.33 6.18 -6.07
N THR A 175 -28.27 7.42 -5.58
CA THR A 175 -28.18 8.61 -6.45
C THR A 175 -26.75 9.04 -6.77
N ILE A 176 -25.77 8.67 -5.94
CA ILE A 176 -24.36 9.10 -6.11
C ILE A 176 -23.43 7.88 -6.17
N TYR A 177 -23.48 6.97 -5.21
CA TYR A 177 -22.51 5.86 -5.14
C TYR A 177 -22.70 4.84 -6.26
N VAL A 178 -23.92 4.34 -6.45
CA VAL A 178 -24.22 3.33 -7.46
C VAL A 178 -23.90 3.81 -8.89
N PRO A 179 -24.29 5.03 -9.33
CA PRO A 179 -23.93 5.53 -10.66
C PRO A 179 -22.41 5.66 -10.86
N ILE A 180 -21.68 6.16 -9.86
CA ILE A 180 -20.21 6.28 -9.93
C ILE A 180 -19.54 4.90 -10.01
N LEU A 181 -19.99 3.93 -9.20
CA LEU A 181 -19.48 2.57 -9.24
C LEU A 181 -19.76 1.88 -10.58
N LYS A 182 -20.99 2.02 -11.12
CA LYS A 182 -21.33 1.48 -12.44
C LYS A 182 -20.49 2.11 -13.55
N ALA A 183 -20.26 3.43 -13.50
CA ALA A 183 -19.38 4.11 -14.44
C ALA A 183 -17.93 3.62 -14.33
N PHE A 184 -17.41 3.44 -13.12
CA PHE A 184 -16.08 2.87 -12.87
C PHE A 184 -15.96 1.44 -13.42
N ILE A 185 -16.92 0.56 -13.11
CA ILE A 185 -16.94 -0.83 -13.59
C ILE A 185 -16.98 -0.88 -15.12
N LYS A 186 -17.90 -0.12 -15.73
CA LYS A 186 -18.04 -0.05 -17.20
C LYS A 186 -16.74 0.44 -17.84
N GLU A 187 -16.15 1.49 -17.29
CA GLU A 187 -14.92 2.05 -17.84
C GLU A 187 -13.73 1.12 -17.66
N LEU A 188 -13.59 0.44 -16.52
CA LEU A 188 -12.54 -0.55 -16.33
C LEU A 188 -12.67 -1.73 -17.31
N LYS A 189 -13.90 -2.20 -17.60
CA LYS A 189 -14.16 -3.17 -18.68
C LYS A 189 -13.76 -2.63 -20.05
N ASN A 190 -14.02 -1.36 -20.34
CA ASN A 190 -13.66 -0.72 -21.61
C ASN A 190 -12.14 -0.57 -21.78
N LEU A 191 -11.44 -0.15 -20.73
CA LEU A 191 -9.98 -0.04 -20.74
C LEU A 191 -9.33 -1.41 -20.90
N TYR A 192 -9.84 -2.42 -20.22
CA TYR A 192 -9.37 -3.80 -20.35
C TYR A 192 -9.49 -4.33 -21.79
N LYS A 193 -10.54 -3.97 -22.53
CA LYS A 193 -10.67 -4.32 -23.96
C LYS A 193 -9.61 -3.68 -24.85
N LYS A 194 -9.02 -2.55 -24.45
CA LYS A 194 -7.98 -1.85 -25.23
C LYS A 194 -6.60 -2.49 -25.05
N ASP A 195 -6.28 -2.91 -23.83
CA ASP A 195 -5.00 -3.55 -23.49
C ASP A 195 -5.17 -4.42 -22.23
N SER A 196 -5.59 -5.68 -22.44
CA SER A 196 -6.00 -6.57 -21.36
C SER A 196 -4.89 -6.85 -20.36
N THR A 197 -3.71 -7.21 -20.87
CA THR A 197 -2.56 -7.58 -20.06
C THR A 197 -2.06 -6.38 -19.25
N LYS A 198 -1.87 -5.23 -19.90
CA LYS A 198 -1.40 -4.01 -19.21
C LYS A 198 -2.37 -3.53 -18.15
N VAL A 199 -3.67 -3.53 -18.44
CA VAL A 199 -4.69 -3.07 -17.49
C VAL A 199 -4.75 -3.97 -16.26
N ALA A 200 -4.78 -5.29 -16.44
CA ALA A 200 -4.79 -6.22 -15.31
C ALA A 200 -3.53 -6.06 -14.45
N SER A 201 -2.33 -6.08 -15.06
CA SER A 201 -1.07 -6.00 -14.33
C SER A 201 -0.90 -4.65 -13.61
N ASN A 202 -1.25 -3.54 -14.27
CA ASN A 202 -1.08 -2.20 -13.72
C ASN A 202 -2.07 -1.92 -12.60
N LEU A 203 -3.29 -2.45 -12.67
CA LEU A 203 -4.27 -2.30 -11.59
C LEU A 203 -3.69 -2.86 -10.27
N VAL A 204 -3.14 -4.08 -10.31
CA VAL A 204 -2.53 -4.70 -9.12
C VAL A 204 -1.25 -3.96 -8.71
N ALA A 205 -0.34 -3.67 -9.65
CA ALA A 205 0.91 -3.00 -9.35
C ALA A 205 0.69 -1.61 -8.73
N TYR A 206 -0.28 -0.84 -9.22
CA TYR A 206 -0.60 0.48 -8.69
C TYR A 206 -1.20 0.41 -7.28
N LEU A 207 -2.05 -0.58 -7.01
CA LEU A 207 -2.75 -0.70 -5.73
C LEU A 207 -1.88 -1.32 -4.64
N VAL A 208 -1.14 -2.37 -4.98
CA VAL A 208 -0.35 -3.18 -4.05
C VAL A 208 1.07 -2.64 -3.88
N GLY A 209 1.67 -2.12 -4.95
CA GLY A 209 3.05 -1.64 -4.99
C GLY A 209 3.75 -2.07 -6.29
N ASN A 210 4.53 -1.17 -6.88
CA ASN A 210 5.28 -1.42 -8.11
C ASN A 210 6.75 -1.81 -7.88
N LYS A 211 7.19 -1.78 -6.61
CA LYS A 211 8.52 -2.21 -6.14
C LYS A 211 8.38 -3.48 -5.32
N ASP A 212 9.50 -4.17 -5.16
CA ASP A 212 9.57 -5.33 -4.28
C ASP A 212 9.79 -4.86 -2.84
N PHE A 213 9.00 -5.40 -1.90
CA PHE A 213 9.04 -4.95 -0.50
C PHE A 213 8.44 -5.98 0.46
N TYR A 214 8.65 -5.73 1.75
CA TYR A 214 8.02 -6.48 2.84
C TYR A 214 6.93 -5.64 3.49
N LYS A 215 5.68 -6.12 3.48
CA LYS A 215 4.61 -5.52 4.29
C LYS A 215 4.67 -6.15 5.69
N VAL A 216 4.96 -5.36 6.71
CA VAL A 216 4.98 -5.78 8.11
C VAL A 216 3.73 -5.24 8.79
N ILE A 217 2.88 -6.13 9.27
CA ILE A 217 1.60 -5.78 9.90
C ILE A 217 1.67 -6.17 11.37
N LYS A 218 1.62 -5.17 12.25
CA LYS A 218 1.41 -5.37 13.69
C LYS A 218 -0.07 -5.61 13.93
N GLY A 219 -0.40 -6.84 14.30
CA GLY A 219 -1.72 -7.22 14.80
C GLY A 219 -1.87 -6.92 16.29
N LYS A 220 -3.00 -7.31 16.88
CA LYS A 220 -3.18 -7.21 18.34
C LYS A 220 -2.17 -8.08 19.10
N ASN A 221 -2.08 -9.36 18.74
CA ASN A 221 -1.23 -10.38 19.38
C ASN A 221 -0.37 -11.13 18.36
N CYS A 222 -0.04 -10.49 17.23
CA CYS A 222 0.77 -11.12 16.18
C CYS A 222 1.51 -10.08 15.34
N VAL A 223 2.52 -10.56 14.63
CA VAL A 223 3.21 -9.81 13.59
C VAL A 223 3.17 -10.63 12.31
N GLU A 224 2.66 -10.04 11.24
CA GLU A 224 2.67 -10.66 9.92
C GLU A 224 3.70 -9.98 9.02
N ILE A 225 4.43 -10.78 8.24
CA ILE A 225 5.37 -10.31 7.22
C ILE A 225 4.94 -10.91 5.89
N HIS A 226 4.53 -10.06 4.95
CA HIS A 226 4.19 -10.47 3.59
C HIS A 226 5.27 -9.98 2.63
N ALA A 227 5.85 -10.88 1.83
CA ALA A 227 6.90 -10.52 0.89
C ALA A 227 6.34 -10.34 -0.53
N TYR A 228 6.19 -9.09 -0.96
CA TYR A 228 5.71 -8.73 -2.29
C TYR A 228 6.87 -8.74 -3.28
N ASN A 229 7.31 -9.95 -3.67
CA ASN A 229 8.42 -10.16 -4.62
C ASN A 229 7.91 -10.14 -6.06
N ILE A 230 7.40 -9.00 -6.54
CA ILE A 230 6.74 -8.88 -7.85
C ILE A 230 7.75 -8.92 -9.00
N ASN A 231 8.93 -8.36 -8.81
CA ASN A 231 9.99 -8.25 -9.80
C ASN A 231 11.03 -9.36 -9.64
N GLY A 232 11.18 -9.92 -8.45
CA GLY A 232 12.13 -11.00 -8.15
C GLY A 232 13.42 -10.51 -7.50
N THR A 233 13.42 -9.33 -6.87
CA THR A 233 14.62 -8.71 -6.30
C THR A 233 14.79 -8.93 -4.81
N LEU A 234 13.82 -9.56 -4.14
CA LEU A 234 13.95 -9.95 -2.72
C LEU A 234 14.83 -11.19 -2.55
N ASN A 235 15.55 -11.24 -1.43
CA ASN A 235 16.37 -12.37 -0.98
C ASN A 235 17.44 -12.80 -1.98
N LEU A 236 18.02 -11.87 -2.71
CA LEU A 236 19.12 -12.20 -3.62
C LEU A 236 20.37 -12.58 -2.82
N PRO A 237 21.16 -13.58 -3.28
CA PRO A 237 22.37 -14.01 -2.60
C PRO A 237 23.45 -12.92 -2.63
N PHE A 238 24.30 -12.86 -1.61
CA PHE A 238 25.47 -12.00 -1.59
C PHE A 238 26.73 -12.87 -1.73
N LYS A 239 27.33 -12.89 -2.93
CA LYS A 239 28.40 -13.85 -3.28
C LYS A 239 27.91 -15.27 -2.96
N GLU A 240 28.67 -16.04 -2.20
CA GLU A 240 28.31 -17.40 -1.75
C GLU A 240 27.32 -17.44 -0.57
N ILE A 241 26.95 -16.29 0.00
CA ILE A 241 26.00 -16.21 1.12
C ILE A 241 24.58 -16.25 0.58
N LEU A 242 23.93 -17.39 0.76
CA LEU A 242 22.56 -17.63 0.34
C LEU A 242 21.56 -17.16 1.41
N PRO A 243 20.35 -16.71 1.02
CA PRO A 243 19.28 -16.44 1.98
C PRO A 243 18.82 -17.74 2.64
N LYS A 244 18.39 -17.70 3.91
CA LYS A 244 17.81 -18.89 4.57
C LYS A 244 16.52 -19.38 3.90
N TYR A 245 15.83 -18.50 3.17
CA TYR A 245 14.64 -18.81 2.39
C TYR A 245 14.62 -18.00 1.10
N LYS A 246 14.27 -18.64 -0.01
CA LYS A 246 14.13 -17.99 -1.31
C LYS A 246 12.68 -17.63 -1.56
N THR A 247 12.33 -16.35 -1.44
CA THR A 247 10.96 -15.89 -1.67
C THR A 247 10.54 -16.10 -3.13
N PRO A 248 9.44 -16.82 -3.41
CA PRO A 248 8.95 -17.00 -4.77
C PRO A 248 8.47 -15.67 -5.36
N LYS A 249 8.60 -15.53 -6.67
CA LYS A 249 8.06 -14.37 -7.39
C LYS A 249 6.53 -14.39 -7.34
N VAL A 250 5.93 -13.25 -7.01
CA VAL A 250 4.47 -13.08 -6.98
C VAL A 250 4.00 -12.73 -8.38
N PRO A 251 3.17 -13.58 -9.03
CA PRO A 251 2.73 -13.31 -10.40
C PRO A 251 1.69 -12.18 -10.39
N LEU A 252 1.90 -11.14 -11.20
CA LEU A 252 0.85 -10.17 -11.52
C LEU A 252 -0.24 -10.85 -12.37
N PRO A 253 -1.48 -10.36 -12.33
CA PRO A 253 -2.51 -10.88 -13.22
C PRO A 253 -2.28 -10.40 -14.66
N THR A 254 -2.74 -11.20 -15.61
CA THR A 254 -2.77 -10.87 -17.04
C THR A 254 -4.19 -10.75 -17.57
N GLU A 255 -5.19 -11.12 -16.75
CA GLU A 255 -6.59 -11.17 -17.14
C GLU A 255 -7.48 -10.73 -15.97
N ILE A 256 -8.47 -9.90 -16.28
CA ILE A 256 -9.63 -9.64 -15.42
C ILE A 256 -10.70 -10.68 -15.81
N VAL A 257 -10.94 -11.63 -14.90
CA VAL A 257 -11.91 -12.72 -15.08
C VAL A 257 -13.32 -12.20 -14.93
N ASP A 258 -13.54 -11.36 -13.90
CA ASP A 258 -14.83 -10.75 -13.65
C ASP A 258 -14.68 -9.41 -12.94
N ILE A 259 -15.64 -8.52 -13.20
CA ILE A 259 -15.83 -7.29 -12.45
C ILE A 259 -17.30 -6.92 -12.40
N ASP A 260 -17.83 -6.87 -11.19
CA ASP A 260 -19.22 -6.49 -10.94
C ASP A 260 -19.41 -5.86 -9.57
N LEU A 261 -20.59 -5.30 -9.35
CA LEU A 261 -21.05 -4.94 -8.01
C LEU A 261 -21.17 -6.20 -7.16
N LYS A 262 -20.74 -6.11 -5.90
CA LYS A 262 -20.97 -7.16 -4.92
C LYS A 262 -22.49 -7.33 -4.75
N THR A 263 -22.96 -8.57 -4.77
CA THR A 263 -24.36 -8.92 -4.49
C THR A 263 -24.85 -8.22 -3.23
N ASP A 264 -26.05 -7.64 -3.30
CA ASP A 264 -26.69 -6.89 -2.20
C ASP A 264 -25.85 -5.73 -1.64
N SER A 265 -24.99 -5.13 -2.47
CA SER A 265 -24.16 -3.97 -2.10
C SER A 265 -24.32 -2.79 -3.05
N GLU A 266 -24.63 -1.63 -2.47
CA GLU A 266 -24.67 -0.35 -3.17
C GLU A 266 -23.33 0.41 -3.13
N THR A 267 -22.33 -0.17 -2.46
CA THR A 267 -21.07 0.52 -2.15
C THR A 267 -19.84 -0.21 -2.66
N THR A 268 -19.95 -1.48 -3.02
CA THR A 268 -18.77 -2.33 -3.24
C THR A 268 -18.79 -2.95 -4.63
N ALA A 269 -17.69 -2.78 -5.37
CA ALA A 269 -17.37 -3.56 -6.56
C ALA A 269 -16.33 -4.64 -6.23
N ILE A 270 -16.41 -5.80 -6.86
CA ILE A 270 -15.41 -6.87 -6.77
C ILE A 270 -14.72 -7.00 -8.13
N VAL A 271 -13.40 -7.07 -8.11
CA VAL A 271 -12.57 -7.35 -9.28
C VAL A 271 -11.86 -8.67 -9.04
N THR A 272 -12.18 -9.68 -9.85
CA THR A 272 -11.55 -10.99 -9.84
C THR A 272 -10.63 -11.11 -11.05
N MET A 273 -9.38 -11.49 -10.80
CA MET A 273 -8.36 -11.63 -11.82
C MET A 273 -7.71 -13.02 -11.72
N ASN A 274 -7.03 -13.43 -12.78
CA ASN A 274 -6.26 -14.67 -12.74
C ASN A 274 -5.08 -14.55 -11.74
N ASN A 275 -4.37 -15.66 -11.51
CA ASN A 275 -3.33 -15.75 -10.49
C ASN A 275 -3.84 -15.50 -9.05
N ASP A 276 -5.11 -15.83 -8.76
CA ASP A 276 -5.74 -15.73 -7.44
C ASP A 276 -5.83 -14.29 -6.86
N TRP A 277 -5.82 -13.27 -7.71
CA TRP A 277 -6.04 -11.89 -7.27
C TRP A 277 -7.54 -11.58 -7.18
N THR A 278 -8.01 -11.17 -6.00
CA THR A 278 -9.37 -10.64 -5.83
C THR A 278 -9.34 -9.40 -4.96
N LEU A 279 -9.89 -8.30 -5.47
CA LEU A 279 -9.93 -6.99 -4.81
C LEU A 279 -11.37 -6.53 -4.62
N SER A 280 -11.69 -5.99 -3.44
CA SER A 280 -12.94 -5.28 -3.22
C SER A 280 -12.71 -3.77 -3.20
N PHE A 281 -13.54 -3.02 -3.92
CA PHE A 281 -13.51 -1.56 -4.00
C PHE A 281 -14.77 -1.00 -3.34
N ARG A 282 -14.69 -0.65 -2.06
CA ARG A 282 -15.81 -0.04 -1.34
C ARG A 282 -15.72 1.48 -1.40
N ILE A 283 -16.64 2.11 -2.12
CA ILE A 283 -16.74 3.57 -2.15
C ILE A 283 -17.27 4.11 -0.83
N HIS A 284 -16.67 5.19 -0.33
CA HIS A 284 -17.12 5.88 0.87
C HIS A 284 -16.73 7.35 0.85
N ASN A 285 -17.43 8.16 1.64
CA ASN A 285 -17.04 9.51 1.98
C ASN A 285 -15.98 9.50 3.10
N ALA A 286 -14.85 10.15 2.87
CA ALA A 286 -13.77 10.26 3.86
C ALA A 286 -14.11 11.16 5.06
N SER A 287 -15.07 12.07 4.86
CA SER A 287 -15.51 13.07 5.81
C SER A 287 -17.00 12.94 6.04
N SER A 288 -17.47 13.24 7.25
CA SER A 288 -18.92 13.34 7.52
C SER A 288 -19.58 14.49 6.76
N ARG A 289 -18.78 15.44 6.24
CA ARG A 289 -19.20 16.58 5.42
C ARG A 289 -19.04 16.26 3.93
N VAL A 290 -19.88 16.88 3.11
CA VAL A 290 -19.88 16.69 1.65
C VAL A 290 -18.54 17.15 1.07
N GLU A 291 -17.89 16.25 0.31
CA GLU A 291 -16.69 16.50 -0.49
C GLU A 291 -17.00 16.24 -1.97
N SER A 292 -16.31 16.95 -2.87
CA SER A 292 -16.39 16.74 -4.33
C SER A 292 -15.48 15.61 -4.83
N SER A 293 -15.13 14.68 -3.95
CA SER A 293 -14.39 13.46 -4.28
C SER A 293 -14.84 12.32 -3.37
N LEU A 294 -14.73 11.09 -3.87
CA LEU A 294 -15.00 9.88 -3.10
C LEU A 294 -13.74 9.03 -3.01
N LYS A 295 -13.62 8.27 -1.92
CA LYS A 295 -12.51 7.33 -1.69
C LYS A 295 -12.98 5.92 -1.90
N PHE A 296 -12.10 5.08 -2.42
CA PHE A 296 -12.19 3.65 -2.27
C PHE A 296 -11.43 3.20 -1.01
N ASP A 297 -12.10 2.41 -0.18
CA ASP A 297 -11.47 1.46 0.73
C ASP A 297 -11.26 0.17 -0.07
N ILE A 298 -10.00 -0.14 -0.37
CA ILE A 298 -9.64 -1.24 -1.27
C ILE A 298 -8.97 -2.33 -0.45
N ASN A 299 -9.56 -3.53 -0.48
CA ASN A 299 -9.05 -4.69 0.27
C ASN A 299 -8.68 -5.83 -0.67
N LEU A 300 -7.60 -6.51 -0.32
CA LEU A 300 -7.15 -7.74 -0.96
C LEU A 300 -7.91 -8.91 -0.34
N LEU A 301 -8.97 -9.36 -1.01
CA LEU A 301 -9.79 -10.49 -0.58
C LEU A 301 -9.07 -11.83 -0.79
N LYS A 302 -8.35 -11.94 -1.91
CA LYS A 302 -7.55 -13.11 -2.26
C LYS A 302 -6.24 -12.66 -2.89
N SER A 303 -5.17 -13.35 -2.53
CA SER A 303 -3.81 -13.11 -3.03
C SER A 303 -3.24 -14.40 -3.63
N PRO A 304 -2.27 -14.30 -4.56
CA PRO A 304 -1.53 -15.47 -5.06
C PRO A 304 -1.02 -16.36 -3.95
N LYS A 305 -1.09 -17.68 -4.13
CA LYS A 305 -0.45 -18.65 -3.21
C LYS A 305 1.06 -18.46 -3.08
N LYS A 306 1.68 -17.86 -4.11
CA LYS A 306 3.10 -17.48 -4.12
C LYS A 306 3.39 -16.21 -3.32
N LEU A 307 2.39 -15.49 -2.79
CA LEU A 307 2.65 -14.41 -1.84
C LEU A 307 3.08 -15.04 -0.51
N PHE A 308 4.36 -14.97 -0.21
CA PHE A 308 4.90 -15.46 1.05
C PHE A 308 4.30 -14.68 2.22
N LYS A 309 3.87 -15.40 3.26
CA LYS A 309 3.36 -14.84 4.50
C LYS A 309 3.99 -15.59 5.67
N ASN A 310 4.56 -14.85 6.60
CA ASN A 310 5.00 -15.36 7.89
C ASN A 310 4.20 -14.67 8.99
N THR A 311 3.70 -15.43 9.95
CA THR A 311 2.96 -14.90 11.10
C THR A 311 3.62 -15.41 12.36
N LEU A 312 4.03 -14.49 13.23
CA LEU A 312 4.42 -14.80 14.59
C LEU A 312 3.30 -14.39 15.53
N ASN A 313 2.85 -15.31 16.36
CA ASN A 313 1.94 -15.00 17.45
C ASN A 313 2.76 -14.58 18.68
N ILE A 314 2.32 -13.52 19.34
CA ILE A 314 2.88 -13.03 20.60
C ILE A 314 1.96 -13.55 21.71
N SER A 315 2.44 -14.52 22.49
CA SER A 315 1.75 -14.89 23.73
C SER A 315 2.06 -13.84 24.80
N HIS A 316 1.02 -13.42 25.52
CA HIS A 316 1.17 -12.76 26.80
C HIS A 316 0.95 -13.84 27.84
N ASP A 317 2.04 -14.37 28.38
CA ASP A 317 1.99 -15.21 29.57
C ASP A 317 1.66 -14.34 30.80
#